data_AF-A0A256LCG8-F1
#
_entry.id   AF-A0A256LCG8-F1
#
_cell.length_a   1.000
_cell.length_b   1.000
_cell.length_c   1.000
_cell.angle_alpha   90.00
_cell.angle_beta   90.00
_cell.angle_gamma   90.00
#
_symmetry.space_group_name_H-M   'P 1'
#
loop_
_entity.id
_entity.type
_entity.pdbx_description
1 polymer ?
#
loop_
_entity_poly.entity_id
_entity_poly.type
_entity_poly.pdbx_seq_one_letter_code
_entity_poly.pdbx_strand_id
1 'polypeptide(L)' 'MLKNSKVNNITFFLNSLSYWQAINLYITLLQSKEDISFAEAKKEAILNYSEPKKLHYLLEEALNSPNPKTCSTYQTQRE' A
#
# COMPACT_ATOMS: atom_id res chain seq x y z
N MET A 1 18.59 28.55 12.00
CA MET A 1 17.80 28.10 10.84
C MET A 1 16.89 26.96 11.29
N LEU A 2 15.58 27.19 11.30
CA LEU A 2 14.60 26.16 11.67
C LEU A 2 14.57 25.11 10.56
N LYS A 3 15.11 23.92 10.83
CA LYS A 3 14.87 22.74 9.98
C LYS A 3 13.38 22.45 10.08
N ASN A 4 12.63 22.76 9.03
CA ASN A 4 11.22 22.41 8.89
C ASN A 4 11.06 20.91 9.21
N SER A 5 10.54 20.61 10.40
CA SER A 5 10.06 19.29 10.74
C SER A 5 8.83 19.04 9.88
N LYS A 6 9.02 18.56 8.66
CA LYS A 6 7.95 17.92 7.90
C LYS A 6 7.49 16.77 8.79
N VAL A 7 6.39 16.96 9.51
CA VAL A 7 5.66 15.87 10.14
C VAL A 7 5.50 14.83 9.04
N ASN A 8 6.00 13.61 9.28
CA ASN A 8 5.88 12.54 8.30
C ASN A 8 4.40 12.13 8.28
N ASN A 9 3.61 12.82 7.46
CA ASN A 9 2.16 12.67 7.37
C ASN A 9 1.77 11.21 7.08
N ILE A 10 2.64 10.46 6.37
CA ILE A 10 2.48 9.03 6.13
C ILE A 10 2.58 8.25 7.44
N THR A 11 3.63 8.48 8.24
CA THR A 11 3.76 7.83 9.56
C THR A 11 2.61 8.18 10.50
N PHE A 12 2.19 9.44 10.53
CA PHE A 12 1.05 9.87 11.36
C PHE A 12 -0.24 9.17 10.93
N PHE A 13 -0.52 9.12 9.63
CA PHE A 13 -1.67 8.40 9.07
C PHE A 13 -1.63 6.91 9.41
N LEU A 14 -0.51 6.22 9.17
CA LEU A 14 -0.38 4.79 9.43
C LEU A 14 -0.55 4.45 10.91
N ASN A 15 -0.03 5.29 11.81
CA ASN A 15 -0.20 5.11 13.25
C ASN A 15 -1.65 5.36 13.72
N SER A 16 -2.47 6.04 12.92
CA SER A 16 -3.89 6.27 13.23
C SER A 16 -4.79 5.09 12.84
N LEU A 17 -4.26 4.14 12.05
CA LEU A 17 -5.02 2.98 11.59
C LEU A 17 -5.11 1.91 12.69
N SER A 18 -6.30 1.34 12.85
CA SER A 18 -6.46 0.09 13.57
C SER A 18 -5.76 -1.06 12.84
N TYR A 19 -5.54 -2.17 13.54
CA TYR A 19 -4.94 -3.38 12.99
C TYR A 19 -5.55 -3.77 11.63
N TRP A 20 -6.88 -3.92 11.56
CA TRP A 20 -7.55 -4.33 10.32
C TRP A 20 -7.52 -3.26 9.22
N GLN A 21 -7.52 -1.97 9.58
CA GLN A 21 -7.37 -0.90 8.59
C GLN A 21 -5.98 -0.93 7.95
N ALA A 22 -4.93 -1.14 8.74
CA ALA A 22 -3.57 -1.27 8.25
C ALA A 22 -3.37 -2.54 7.41
N ILE A 23 -3.94 -3.68 7.82
CA ILE A 23 -3.94 -4.93 7.01
C ILE A 23 -4.62 -4.71 5.66
N ASN A 24 -5.82 -4.12 5.65
CA ASN A 24 -6.55 -3.89 4.41
C ASN A 24 -5.78 -2.94 3.47
N LEU A 25 -5.20 -1.87 4.02
CA LEU A 25 -4.35 -0.96 3.25
C LEU A 25 -3.15 -1.70 2.65
N TYR A 26 -2.45 -2.53 3.44
CA TYR A 26 -1.32 -3.32 2.95
C TYR A 26 -1.73 -4.20 1.77
N ILE A 27 -2.83 -4.94 1.90
CA ILE A 27 -3.36 -5.81 0.84
C ILE A 27 -3.62 -5.00 -0.44
N THR A 28 -4.33 -3.87 -0.32
CA THR A 28 -4.64 -3.01 -1.47
C THR A 28 -3.38 -2.50 -2.17
N LEU A 29 -2.36 -2.09 -1.40
CA LEU A 29 -1.10 -1.59 -1.94
C LEU A 29 -0.27 -2.70 -2.61
N LEU A 30 -0.27 -3.92 -2.05
CA LEU A 30 0.37 -5.06 -2.69
C LEU A 30 -0.31 -5.43 -4.01
N GLN A 31 -1.64 -5.57 -4.02
CA GLN A 31 -2.37 -5.95 -5.23
C GLN A 31 -2.34 -4.85 -6.31
N SER A 32 -2.14 -3.58 -5.93
CA SER A 32 -1.94 -2.51 -6.91
C SER A 32 -0.53 -2.55 -7.52
N LYS A 33 0.48 -3.03 -6.78
CA LYS A 33 1.87 -3.11 -7.22
C LYS A 33 2.20 -4.42 -7.94
N GLU A 34 1.65 -5.55 -7.50
CA GLU A 34 1.96 -6.90 -7.95
C GLU A 34 0.71 -7.58 -8.49
N ASP A 35 0.86 -8.57 -9.37
CA ASP A 35 -0.27 -9.38 -9.85
C ASP A 35 -0.38 -10.63 -8.96
N ILE A 36 -0.96 -10.45 -7.78
CA ILE A 36 -1.11 -11.50 -6.76
C ILE A 36 -2.56 -11.62 -6.29
N SER A 37 -2.93 -12.83 -5.86
CA SER A 37 -4.27 -13.08 -5.34
C SER A 37 -4.49 -12.37 -4.00
N PHE A 38 -5.76 -12.10 -3.68
CA PHE A 38 -6.12 -11.54 -2.37
C PHE A 38 -5.66 -12.43 -1.22
N ALA A 39 -5.71 -13.76 -1.40
CA ALA A 39 -5.29 -14.72 -0.37
C ALA A 39 -3.79 -14.62 -0.07
N GLU A 40 -2.96 -14.50 -1.10
CA GLU A 40 -1.52 -14.30 -0.97
C GLU A 40 -1.21 -12.94 -0.35
N ALA A 41 -1.82 -11.86 -0.85
CA ALA A 41 -1.65 -10.52 -0.31
C ALA A 41 -2.06 -10.43 1.17
N LYS A 42 -3.15 -11.10 1.56
CA LYS A 42 -3.61 -11.18 2.96
C LYS A 42 -2.61 -11.93 3.83
N LYS A 43 -2.09 -13.06 3.35
CA LYS A 43 -1.06 -13.83 4.07
C LYS A 43 0.18 -12.97 4.30
N GLU A 44 0.65 -12.29 3.26
CA GLU A 44 1.80 -11.38 3.32
C GLU A 44 1.56 -10.22 4.31
N ALA A 45 0.41 -9.57 4.24
CA ALA A 45 0.06 -8.46 5.12
C ALA A 45 0.03 -8.87 6.60
N ILE A 46 -0.51 -10.05 6.92
CA ILE A 46 -0.57 -10.55 8.29
C ILE A 46 0.82 -10.91 8.81
N LEU A 47 1.63 -11.60 7.99
CA LEU A 47 2.99 -12.00 8.38
C LEU A 47 3.91 -10.79 8.62
N ASN A 48 3.74 -9.74 7.83
CA ASN A 48 4.61 -8.56 7.85
C ASN A 48 4.02 -7.37 8.61
N TYR A 49 2.87 -7.53 9.30
CA TYR A 49 2.24 -6.43 10.05
C TYR A 49 3.15 -5.83 11.12
N SER A 50 3.99 -6.66 11.75
CA SER A 50 4.97 -6.24 12.75
C SER A 50 6.15 -5.45 12.17
N GLU A 51 6.24 -5.32 10.83
CA GLU A 51 7.25 -4.56 10.11
C GLU A 51 6.68 -3.24 9.55
N PRO A 52 6.50 -2.18 10.38
CA PRO A 52 5.83 -0.95 9.97
C PRO A 52 6.53 -0.22 8.81
N LYS A 53 7.83 -0.47 8.61
CA LYS A 53 8.60 0.08 7.49
C LYS A 53 8.11 -0.41 6.12
N LYS A 54 7.60 -1.65 6.03
CA LYS A 54 7.12 -2.21 4.76
C LYS A 54 5.84 -1.50 4.30
N LEU A 55 4.86 -1.36 5.19
CA LEU A 55 3.63 -0.63 4.87
C LEU A 55 3.89 0.85 4.58
N HIS A 56 4.82 1.47 5.32
CA HIS A 56 5.26 2.84 5.06
C HIS A 56 5.84 2.99 3.65
N TYR A 57 6.78 2.12 3.28
CA TYR A 57 7.38 2.11 1.95
C TYR A 57 6.34 1.90 0.84
N LEU A 58 5.43 0.93 0.98
CA LEU A 58 4.38 0.67 -0.01
C LEU A 58 3.48 1.89 -0.23
N LEU A 59 3.11 2.59 0.85
CA LEU A 59 2.28 3.78 0.75
C LEU A 59 3.05 4.96 0.15
N GLU A 60 4.30 5.16 0.54
CA GLU A 60 5.16 6.20 -0.02
C GLU A 60 5.40 5.98 -1.51
N GLU A 61 5.66 4.74 -1.92
CA GLU A 61 5.80 4.37 -3.31
C GLU A 61 4.51 4.62 -4.09
N ALA A 62 3.34 4.20 -3.58
CA ALA A 62 2.07 4.38 -4.26
C ALA A 62 1.69 5.87 -4.45
N LEU A 63 2.05 6.74 -3.51
CA LEU A 63 1.78 8.18 -3.59
C LEU A 63 2.74 8.93 -4.53
N ASN A 64 3.97 8.44 -4.68
CA ASN A 64 5.01 9.12 -5.46
C ASN A 64 5.29 8.46 -6.83
N SER A 65 4.69 7.30 -7.11
CA SER A 65 4.88 6.63 -8.39
C SER A 65 4.10 7.33 -9.51
N PRO A 66 4.76 7.72 -10.62
CA PRO A 66 4.12 8.44 -11.72
C PRO A 66 3.11 7.60 -12.51
N ASN A 67 3.08 6.28 -12.29
CA ASN A 67 2.16 5.34 -12.92
C ASN A 67 1.55 4.42 -11.84
N PRO A 68 0.46 4.81 -11.17
CA PRO A 68 -0.41 3.82 -10.55
C PRO A 68 -0.86 2.89 -11.67
N LYS A 69 -0.76 1.55 -11.51
CA LYS A 69 -1.22 0.59 -12.55
C LYS A 69 -2.58 1.06 -13.04
N THR A 70 -2.63 1.55 -14.28
CA THR A 70 -3.88 1.91 -14.92
C THR A 70 -4.76 0.68 -14.81
N CYS A 71 -5.94 0.82 -14.23
CA CYS A 71 -6.96 -0.21 -14.24
C CYS A 71 -7.21 -0.55 -15.72
N SER A 72 -6.48 -1.53 -16.24
CA SER A 72 -6.64 -1.97 -17.61
C SER A 72 -7.88 -2.82 -17.60
N THR A 73 -8.99 -2.13 -17.81
CA THR A 73 -10.21 -2.72 -18.35
C THR A 73 -9.87 -3.22 -19.75
N TYR A 74 -9.19 -4.36 -19.85
CA TYR A 74 -9.36 -5.26 -20.99
C TYR A 74 -10.76 -5.85 -20.79
N GLN A 75 -11.81 -5.20 -21.32
CA GLN A 75 -12.25 -5.41 -22.70
C GLN A 75 -12.15 -6.88 -23.08
N THR A 76 -13.24 -7.58 -22.77
CA THR A 76 -13.79 -8.67 -23.57
C THR A 76 -13.41 -8.53 -25.04
N GLN A 77 -12.50 -9.37 -25.52
CA GLN A 77 -12.47 -9.85 -26.90
C GLN A 77 -12.79 -11.35 -26.78
N ARG A 78 -14.07 -11.71 -26.82
CA ARG A 78 -14.68 -12.45 -27.95
C ARG A 78 -13.67 -12.91 -29.00
N GLU A 79 -13.27 -14.17 -28.87
CA GLU A 79 -13.10 -15.09 -30.00
C GLU A 79 -14.23 -16.13 -29.93
#